data_AF-A0AAP6BRD6-F1
#
_entry.id   AF-A0AAP6BRD6-F1
#
_cell.length_a   1.000
_cell.length_b   1.000
_cell.length_c   1.000
_cell.angle_alpha   90.00
_cell.angle_beta   90.00
_cell.angle_gamma   90.00
#
_symmetry.space_group_name_H-M   'P 1'
#
loop_
_entity.id
_entity.type
_entity.pdbx_description
1 polymer ?
#
loop_
_entity_poly.entity_id
_entity_poly.type
_entity_poly.pdbx_seq_one_letter_code
_entity_poly.pdbx_strand_id
1 'polypeptide(L)'
;MTLSTLVTKASKKRFKKTAVVYALITVFFFIFSRIYEHFSFGETSVYMHYLFGVPLIGGMVLLIFQKMIPNLSRLSLNLWNSAVATIATGVLFRGIVNLSGRSTTMDLPYWYVGIGLAGLALLSMSFTRSVWVTEE
;
A
#
# COMPACT_ATOMS: atom_id res chain seq x y z
N MET A 1 -21.69 20.20 19.17
CA MET A 1 -20.45 19.65 19.78
C MET A 1 -20.31 18.12 19.67
N THR A 2 -21.37 17.34 19.43
CA THR A 2 -21.34 15.86 19.33
C THR A 2 -20.80 15.30 18.01
N LEU A 3 -20.92 16.05 16.90
CA LEU A 3 -20.47 15.58 15.58
C LEU A 3 -18.94 15.57 15.44
N SER A 4 -18.22 16.56 16.01
CA SER A 4 -16.76 16.63 15.88
C SER A 4 -16.07 15.50 16.64
N THR A 5 -16.57 15.12 17.83
CA THR A 5 -16.01 14.03 18.63
C THR A 5 -16.17 12.66 17.97
N LEU A 6 -17.29 12.44 17.25
CA LEU A 6 -17.53 11.23 16.46
C LEU A 6 -16.55 11.11 15.27
N VAL A 7 -16.34 12.19 14.53
CA VAL A 7 -15.41 12.23 13.38
C VAL A 7 -13.97 11.95 13.84
N THR A 8 -13.53 12.56 14.95
CA THR A 8 -12.19 12.32 15.50
C THR A 8 -12.02 10.87 15.99
N LYS A 9 -13.04 10.28 16.63
CA LYS A 9 -13.01 8.88 17.09
C LYS A 9 -12.95 7.90 15.90
N ALA A 10 -13.73 8.16 14.86
CA ALA A 10 -13.74 7.36 13.63
C ALA A 10 -12.38 7.41 12.90
N SER A 11 -11.78 8.60 12.80
CA SER A 11 -10.45 8.78 12.21
C SER A 11 -9.37 8.00 12.98
N LYS A 12 -9.34 8.12 14.32
CA LYS A 12 -8.41 7.35 15.17
C LYS A 12 -8.57 5.84 15.03
N LYS A 13 -9.82 5.34 14.98
CA LYS A 13 -10.11 3.91 14.77
C LYS A 13 -9.57 3.44 13.41
N ARG A 14 -9.78 4.23 12.36
CA ARG A 14 -9.32 3.93 11.01
C ARG A 14 -7.79 3.91 10.91
N PHE A 15 -7.12 4.90 11.51
CA PHE A 15 -5.65 4.95 11.57
C PHE A 15 -5.06 3.68 12.23
N LYS A 16 -5.59 3.29 13.40
CA LYS A 16 -5.16 2.05 14.07
C LYS A 16 -5.38 0.82 13.20
N LYS A 17 -6.56 0.72 12.56
CA LYS A 17 -6.85 -0.40 11.64
C LYS A 17 -5.85 -0.44 10.48
N THR A 18 -5.57 0.69 9.84
CA THR A 18 -4.58 0.79 8.75
C THR A 18 -3.21 0.32 9.24
N ALA A 19 -2.72 0.82 10.38
CA ALA A 19 -1.42 0.44 10.93
C ALA A 19 -1.32 -1.07 11.20
N VAL A 20 -2.34 -1.66 11.85
CA VAL A 20 -2.36 -3.10 12.16
C VAL A 20 -2.40 -3.94 10.88
N VAL A 21 -3.27 -3.60 9.93
CA VAL A 21 -3.42 -4.38 8.69
C VAL A 21 -2.13 -4.35 7.87
N TYR A 22 -1.53 -3.18 7.66
CA TYR A 22 -0.29 -3.07 6.92
C TYR A 22 0.86 -3.78 7.64
N ALA A 23 0.97 -3.67 8.96
CA ALA A 23 1.97 -4.42 9.73
C ALA A 23 1.81 -5.94 9.58
N LEU A 24 0.58 -6.46 9.67
CA LEU A 24 0.31 -7.89 9.48
C LEU A 24 0.66 -8.36 8.07
N ILE A 25 0.31 -7.59 7.04
CA ILE A 25 0.63 -7.93 5.64
C ILE A 25 2.14 -7.87 5.41
N THR A 26 2.84 -6.88 5.97
CA THR A 26 4.30 -6.81 5.91
C THR A 26 4.96 -8.01 6.57
N VAL A 27 4.54 -8.38 7.79
CA VAL A 27 5.07 -9.56 8.50
C VAL A 27 4.78 -10.84 7.71
N PHE A 28 3.57 -10.97 7.16
CA PHE A 28 3.21 -12.09 6.30
C PHE A 28 4.14 -12.19 5.09
N PHE A 29 4.33 -11.11 4.33
CA PHE A 29 5.20 -11.14 3.16
C PHE A 29 6.68 -11.31 3.51
N PHE A 30 7.12 -10.87 4.68
CA PHE A 30 8.46 -11.14 5.17
C PHE A 30 8.65 -12.63 5.46
N ILE A 31 7.73 -13.26 6.20
CA ILE A 31 7.82 -14.70 6.48
C ILE A 31 7.70 -15.50 5.17
N PHE A 32 6.75 -15.12 4.32
CA PHE A 32 6.54 -15.74 3.01
C PHE A 32 7.79 -15.68 2.16
N SER A 33 8.46 -14.53 2.05
CA SER A 33 9.68 -14.42 1.25
C SER A 33 10.80 -15.32 1.75
N ARG A 34 11.00 -15.41 3.08
CA ARG A 34 11.99 -16.31 3.68
C ARG A 34 11.72 -17.78 3.39
N ILE A 35 10.47 -18.19 3.52
CA ILE A 35 10.06 -19.57 3.23
C ILE A 35 10.26 -19.86 1.74
N TYR A 36 9.78 -18.98 0.86
CA TYR A 36 9.82 -19.21 -0.57
C TYR A 36 11.26 -19.26 -1.11
N GLU A 37 12.13 -18.34 -0.67
CA GLU A 37 13.55 -18.35 -1.03
C GLU A 37 14.27 -19.61 -0.53
N HIS A 38 13.97 -20.08 0.69
CA HIS A 38 14.57 -21.30 1.24
C HIS A 38 14.29 -22.54 0.37
N PHE A 39 13.10 -22.60 -0.24
CA PHE A 39 12.70 -23.69 -1.13
C PHE A 39 13.05 -23.46 -2.61
N SER A 40 13.83 -22.42 -2.94
CA SER A 40 14.14 -22.05 -4.34
C SER A 40 15.39 -22.71 -4.91
N PHE A 41 15.88 -23.81 -4.31
CA PHE A 41 17.00 -24.62 -4.81
C PHE A 41 18.28 -23.83 -5.15
N GLY A 42 18.55 -22.73 -4.44
CA GLY A 42 19.73 -21.88 -4.64
C GLY A 42 19.50 -20.67 -5.55
N GLU A 43 18.35 -20.58 -6.23
CA GLU A 43 17.95 -19.38 -6.95
C GLU A 43 17.59 -18.26 -5.98
N THR A 44 17.92 -17.02 -6.36
CA THR A 44 17.67 -15.84 -5.53
C THR A 44 16.90 -14.78 -6.31
N SER A 45 16.12 -13.97 -5.60
CA SER A 45 15.37 -12.89 -6.23
C SER A 45 15.26 -11.69 -5.31
N VAL A 46 15.85 -10.57 -5.72
CA VAL A 46 15.72 -9.28 -5.01
C VAL A 46 14.25 -8.90 -4.81
N TYR A 47 13.39 -9.20 -5.78
CA TYR A 47 11.96 -8.91 -5.72
C TYR A 47 11.25 -9.76 -4.66
N MET A 48 11.57 -11.05 -4.55
CA MET A 48 11.01 -11.88 -3.49
C MET A 48 11.57 -11.44 -2.12
N HIS A 49 12.89 -11.25 -2.03
CA HIS A 49 13.59 -10.88 -0.80
C HIS A 49 12.97 -9.65 -0.13
N TYR A 50 12.69 -8.62 -0.94
CA TYR A 50 12.18 -7.33 -0.49
C TYR A 50 10.67 -7.14 -0.71
N LEU A 51 9.91 -8.21 -0.99
CA LEU A 51 8.46 -8.13 -1.22
C LEU A 51 7.72 -7.44 -0.07
N PHE A 52 8.13 -7.71 1.18
CA PHE A 52 7.57 -7.08 2.38
C PHE A 52 7.75 -5.56 2.42
N GLY A 53 8.72 -5.02 1.67
CA GLY A 53 8.98 -3.58 1.58
C GLY A 53 7.83 -2.81 0.94
N VAL A 54 7.09 -3.43 0.01
CA VAL A 54 5.97 -2.80 -0.70
C VAL A 54 4.84 -2.39 0.25
N PRO A 55 4.23 -3.31 1.04
CA PRO A 55 3.24 -2.92 2.04
C PRO A 55 3.83 -2.07 3.18
N LEU A 56 5.11 -2.25 3.53
CA LEU A 56 5.72 -1.46 4.60
C LEU A 56 5.76 0.02 4.22
N ILE A 57 6.35 0.33 3.06
CA ILE A 57 6.45 1.70 2.55
C ILE A 57 5.06 2.24 2.24
N GLY A 58 4.21 1.46 1.55
CA GLY A 58 2.85 1.85 1.23
C GLY A 58 1.99 2.17 2.46
N GLY A 59 2.14 1.40 3.53
CA GLY A 59 1.48 1.61 4.81
C GLY A 59 2.01 2.83 5.55
N MET A 60 3.33 3.00 5.63
CA MET A 60 3.96 4.17 6.25
C MET A 60 3.51 5.47 5.58
N VAL A 61 3.56 5.53 4.25
CA VAL A 61 3.13 6.72 3.48
C VAL A 61 1.64 7.00 3.71
N LEU A 62 0.79 5.97 3.72
CA LEU A 62 -0.63 6.16 4.00
C LEU A 62 -0.90 6.71 5.40
N LEU A 63 -0.17 6.24 6.42
CA LEU A 63 -0.29 6.75 7.79
C LEU A 63 0.14 8.22 7.88
N ILE A 64 1.17 8.62 7.13
CA ILE A 64 1.56 10.03 7.00
C ILE A 64 0.42 10.84 6.37
N PHE A 65 -0.18 10.36 5.27
CA PHE A 65 -1.34 11.04 4.66
C PHE A 65 -2.54 11.13 5.60
N GLN A 66 -2.86 10.08 6.35
CA GLN A 66 -3.94 10.11 7.34
C GLN A 66 -3.67 11.08 8.50
N LYS A 67 -2.40 11.35 8.81
CA LYS A 67 -1.99 12.32 9.83
C LYS A 67 -2.04 13.75 9.30
N MET A 68 -1.60 13.99 8.07
CA MET A 68 -1.58 15.32 7.44
C MET A 68 -2.96 15.77 6.95
N ILE A 69 -3.75 14.84 6.43
CA ILE A 69 -5.08 15.09 5.85
C ILE A 69 -6.10 14.33 6.70
N PRO A 70 -6.69 14.99 7.73
CA PRO A 70 -7.75 14.37 8.49
C PRO A 70 -8.92 14.05 7.55
N ASN A 71 -9.57 12.90 7.76
CA ASN A 71 -10.77 12.48 7.02
C ASN A 71 -10.59 12.20 5.51
N LEU A 72 -9.49 11.54 5.12
CA LEU A 72 -9.37 10.95 3.77
C LEU A 72 -10.64 10.21 3.33
N SER A 73 -11.05 10.43 2.08
CA SER A 73 -12.24 9.81 1.49
C SER A 73 -12.07 8.29 1.37
N ARG A 74 -13.18 7.55 1.30
CA ARG A 74 -13.14 6.09 1.05
C ARG A 74 -12.50 5.76 -0.30
N LEU A 75 -12.76 6.60 -1.30
CA LEU A 75 -12.17 6.46 -2.64
C LEU A 75 -10.65 6.55 -2.58
N SER A 76 -10.09 7.58 -1.93
CA SER A 76 -8.65 7.78 -1.80
C SER A 76 -7.96 6.60 -1.11
N LEU A 77 -8.57 6.08 -0.04
CA LEU A 77 -8.04 4.93 0.68
C LEU A 77 -8.09 3.65 -0.17
N ASN A 78 -9.18 3.43 -0.89
CA ASN A 78 -9.31 2.25 -1.76
C ASN A 78 -8.33 2.31 -2.93
N LEU A 79 -8.21 3.45 -3.59
CA LEU A 79 -7.24 3.65 -4.68
C LEU A 79 -5.80 3.43 -4.19
N TRP A 80 -5.46 3.94 -3.01
CA TRP A 80 -4.13 3.72 -2.42
C TRP A 80 -3.89 2.24 -2.09
N ASN A 81 -4.84 1.58 -1.43
CA ASN A 81 -4.72 0.16 -1.10
C ASN A 81 -4.61 -0.70 -2.37
N SER A 82 -5.39 -0.39 -3.41
CA SER A 82 -5.31 -1.06 -4.71
C SER A 82 -3.96 -0.82 -5.39
N ALA A 83 -3.41 0.40 -5.33
CA ALA A 83 -2.08 0.69 -5.86
C ALA A 83 -1.01 -0.18 -5.21
N VAL A 84 -0.99 -0.21 -3.87
CA VAL A 84 -0.05 -1.02 -3.10
C VAL A 84 -0.22 -2.52 -3.39
N ALA A 85 -1.46 -3.00 -3.48
CA ALA A 85 -1.75 -4.40 -3.79
C ALA A 85 -1.28 -4.79 -5.21
N THR A 86 -1.51 -3.93 -6.20
CA THR A 86 -1.08 -4.16 -7.58
C THR A 86 0.45 -4.20 -7.68
N ILE A 87 1.15 -3.24 -7.06
CA ILE A 87 2.62 -3.22 -7.04
C ILE A 87 3.16 -4.46 -6.33
N ALA A 88 2.58 -4.83 -5.18
CA ALA A 88 3.00 -6.02 -4.43
C ALA A 88 2.82 -7.29 -5.27
N THR A 89 1.71 -7.39 -6.02
CA THR A 89 1.47 -8.50 -6.95
C THR A 89 2.51 -8.55 -8.06
N GLY A 90 2.87 -7.40 -8.64
CA GLY A 90 3.92 -7.33 -9.67
C GLY A 90 5.29 -7.76 -9.15
N VAL A 91 5.68 -7.27 -7.97
CA VAL A 91 6.92 -7.66 -7.29
C VAL A 91 6.91 -9.15 -6.93
N LEU A 92 5.79 -9.67 -6.42
CA LEU A 92 5.63 -11.10 -6.13
C LEU A 92 5.76 -11.95 -7.40
N PHE A 93 5.06 -11.58 -8.48
CA PHE A 93 5.12 -12.28 -9.76
C PHE A 93 6.55 -12.33 -10.30
N ARG A 94 7.24 -11.17 -10.32
CA ARG A 94 8.65 -11.10 -10.71
C ARG A 94 9.54 -11.96 -9.80
N GLY A 95 9.25 -11.93 -8.51
CA GLY A 95 9.87 -12.76 -7.48
C GLY A 95 9.83 -14.25 -7.84
N ILE A 96 8.63 -14.77 -8.08
CA ILE A 96 8.37 -16.17 -8.42
C ILE A 96 9.10 -16.56 -9.71
N VAL A 97 9.03 -15.74 -10.75
CA VAL A 97 9.69 -16.04 -12.03
C VAL A 97 11.21 -16.11 -11.88
N ASN A 98 11.81 -15.15 -11.18
CA ASN A 98 13.26 -15.17 -10.91
C ASN A 98 13.68 -16.43 -10.14
N LEU A 99 12.91 -16.82 -9.12
CA LEU A 99 13.20 -18.05 -8.34
C LEU A 99 12.98 -19.34 -9.13
N SER A 100 12.34 -19.28 -10.30
CA SER A 100 12.29 -20.40 -11.25
C SER A 100 13.51 -20.47 -12.19
N GLY A 101 14.53 -19.62 -11.98
CA GLY A 101 15.72 -19.53 -12.83
C GLY A 101 15.49 -18.78 -14.15
N ARG A 102 14.43 -17.95 -14.22
CA ARG A 102 14.03 -17.24 -15.44
C ARG A 102 13.99 -15.74 -15.23
N SER A 103 14.11 -14.98 -16.32
CA SER A 103 13.81 -13.55 -16.32
C SER A 103 12.48 -13.28 -17.04
N THR A 104 11.86 -12.15 -16.72
CA THR A 104 10.64 -11.68 -17.39
C THR A 104 10.66 -10.16 -17.49
N THR A 105 9.74 -9.58 -18.24
CA THR A 105 9.39 -8.14 -18.19
C THR A 105 7.87 -7.96 -18.03
N MET A 106 7.14 -9.06 -17.82
CA MET A 106 5.68 -9.06 -17.69
C MET A 106 5.20 -8.54 -16.33
N ASP A 107 6.10 -8.09 -15.46
CA ASP A 107 5.78 -7.31 -14.26
C ASP A 107 5.52 -5.82 -14.57
N LEU A 108 5.95 -5.31 -15.73
CA LEU A 108 5.75 -3.91 -16.14
C LEU A 108 4.28 -3.42 -16.09
N PRO A 109 3.26 -4.20 -16.54
CA PRO A 109 1.86 -3.78 -16.44
C PRO A 109 1.43 -3.50 -15.00
N TYR A 110 1.91 -4.28 -14.03
CA TYR A 110 1.61 -4.06 -12.61
C TYR A 110 2.21 -2.75 -12.11
N TRP A 111 3.41 -2.40 -12.55
CA TRP A 111 4.01 -1.11 -12.24
C TRP A 111 3.23 0.05 -12.83
N TYR A 112 2.86 -0.01 -14.12
CA TYR A 112 2.09 1.06 -14.76
C TYR A 112 0.71 1.26 -14.10
N VAL A 113 -0.02 0.16 -13.86
CA VAL A 113 -1.34 0.23 -13.21
C VAL A 113 -1.20 0.66 -11.75
N GLY A 114 -0.21 0.15 -11.02
CA GLY A 114 0.06 0.50 -9.64
C GLY A 114 0.39 1.98 -9.46
N ILE A 115 1.29 2.53 -10.29
CA ILE A 115 1.63 3.95 -10.32
C ILE A 115 0.41 4.79 -10.74
N GLY A 116 -0.36 4.35 -11.73
CA GLY A 116 -1.59 5.02 -12.15
C GLY A 116 -2.60 5.12 -11.01
N LEU A 117 -2.84 4.02 -10.28
CA LEU A 117 -3.71 4.00 -9.11
C LEU A 117 -3.19 4.87 -7.96
N ALA A 118 -1.87 4.89 -7.73
CA ALA A 118 -1.27 5.77 -6.74
C ALA A 118 -1.46 7.25 -7.14
N GLY A 119 -1.26 7.59 -8.40
CA GLY A 119 -1.52 8.93 -8.95
C GLY A 119 -2.98 9.35 -8.78
N LEU A 120 -3.93 8.47 -9.12
CA LEU A 120 -5.36 8.72 -8.89
C LEU A 120 -5.70 8.86 -7.41
N ALA A 121 -5.06 8.08 -6.54
CA ALA A 121 -5.21 8.22 -5.10
C ALA A 121 -4.77 9.62 -4.65
N LEU A 122 -3.58 10.07 -5.06
CA LEU A 122 -3.06 11.41 -4.74
C LEU A 122 -3.97 12.51 -5.28
N LEU A 123 -4.42 12.40 -6.53
CA LEU A 123 -5.38 13.35 -7.11
C LEU A 123 -6.67 13.42 -6.28
N SER A 124 -7.24 12.27 -5.91
CA SER A 124 -8.46 12.23 -5.09
C SER A 124 -8.25 12.81 -3.68
N MET A 125 -7.06 12.68 -3.11
CA MET A 125 -6.72 13.29 -1.81
C MET A 125 -6.70 14.81 -1.90
N SER A 126 -6.21 15.38 -3.01
CA SER A 126 -6.21 16.82 -3.26
C SER A 126 -7.62 17.41 -3.32
N PHE A 127 -8.56 16.71 -3.97
CA PHE A 127 -9.97 17.15 -4.01
C PHE A 127 -10.69 16.99 -2.66
N THR A 128 -10.26 16.05 -1.82
CA THR A 128 -10.85 15.89 -0.47
C THR A 128 -10.58 17.11 0.43
N ARG A 129 -9.61 17.96 0.08
CA ARG A 129 -9.25 19.19 0.81
C ARG A 129 -10.22 20.36 0.55
N SER A 130 -11.07 20.32 -0.48
CA SER A 130 -11.81 21.50 -0.96
C SER A 130 -13.16 21.79 -0.28
N VAL A 131 -13.42 21.23 0.90
CA VAL A 131 -14.67 21.50 1.65
C VAL A 131 -14.45 22.65 2.62
N TRP A 132 -14.71 23.85 2.09
CA TRP A 132 -15.05 25.15 2.70
C TRP A 132 -14.06 25.77 3.68
N VAL A 133 -13.19 26.64 3.15
CA VAL A 133 -12.88 27.89 3.87
C VAL A 133 -14.19 28.69 3.83
N THR A 134 -14.98 28.64 4.90
CA THR A 134 -15.94 29.72 5.14
C THR A 134 -15.10 30.94 5.46
N GLU A 135 -15.10 31.90 4.55
CA GLU A 135 -14.67 33.26 4.81
C GLU A 135 -15.44 33.75 6.05
N GLU A 136 -14.71 34.07 7.12
CA GLU A 136 -15.12 35.03 8.14
C GLU A 136 -14.22 36.26 8.01
#